data_AF-A0A7S1L651-F1
#
_entry.id   AF-A0A7S1L651-F1
#
_cell.length_a   1.000
_cell.length_b   1.000
_cell.length_c   1.000
_cell.angle_alpha   90.00
_cell.angle_beta   90.00
_cell.angle_gamma   90.00
#
_symmetry.space_group_name_H-M   'P 1'
#
loop_
_entity.id
_entity.type
_entity.pdbx_description
1 polymer ?
#
loop_
_entity_poly.entity_id
_entity_poly.type
_entity_poly.pdbx_seq_one_letter_code
_entity_poly.pdbx_strand_id
1 'polypeptide(L)'
;LPVTSVDALAGTKHAITGGEDGMGWIWDTATGQPAMALPDSTGAIYSVAAHQADTEFVTIGGEDGKAYTYFWRTGFLKNTADPEDETAGPIYSLVGFQEWHLFGLGFKDGYVRI
;
A
#
# COMPACT_ATOMS: atom_id res chain seq x y z
N LEU A 1 5.62 -15.85 -4.57
CA LEU A 1 6.84 -15.18 -4.03
C LEU A 1 6.53 -14.75 -2.59
N PRO A 2 7.51 -14.50 -1.71
CA PRO A 2 7.23 -14.21 -0.30
C PRO A 2 6.38 -12.94 -0.14
N VAL A 3 5.45 -13.00 0.81
CA VAL A 3 4.70 -11.82 1.28
C VAL A 3 5.66 -10.99 2.14
N THR A 4 5.81 -9.73 1.80
CA THR A 4 6.75 -8.80 2.43
C THR A 4 6.07 -7.95 3.51
N SER A 5 4.77 -7.66 3.34
CA SER A 5 4.01 -6.80 4.24
C SER A 5 2.53 -7.19 4.26
N VAL A 6 1.88 -6.97 5.41
CA VAL A 6 0.44 -7.18 5.63
C VAL A 6 -0.12 -6.09 6.55
N ASP A 7 -1.35 -5.65 6.30
CA ASP A 7 -2.10 -4.78 7.20
C ASP A 7 -3.61 -5.12 7.22
N ALA A 8 -4.28 -4.82 8.33
CA ALA A 8 -5.70 -5.10 8.53
C ALA A 8 -6.56 -3.88 8.21
N LEU A 9 -7.67 -4.09 7.49
CA LEU A 9 -8.66 -3.04 7.22
C LEU A 9 -9.64 -3.00 8.40
N ALA A 10 -9.38 -2.12 9.38
CA ALA A 10 -10.18 -2.07 10.61
C ALA A 10 -11.67 -1.84 10.34
N GLY A 11 -12.50 -2.45 11.19
CA GLY A 11 -13.96 -2.43 11.02
C GLY A 11 -14.49 -3.32 9.89
N THR A 12 -13.60 -4.03 9.17
CA THR A 12 -13.97 -4.97 8.11
C THR A 12 -13.45 -6.38 8.39
N LYS A 13 -13.80 -7.35 7.53
CA LYS A 13 -13.22 -8.71 7.52
C LYS A 13 -12.21 -8.88 6.39
N HIS A 14 -11.40 -7.85 6.16
CA HIS A 14 -10.42 -7.84 5.09
C HIS A 14 -9.02 -7.44 5.56
N ALA A 15 -8.02 -7.90 4.82
CA ALA A 15 -6.63 -7.52 4.99
C ALA A 15 -6.02 -7.20 3.62
N ILE A 16 -4.96 -6.40 3.61
CA ILE A 16 -4.13 -6.12 2.44
C ILE A 16 -2.76 -6.77 2.62
N THR A 17 -2.20 -7.32 1.55
CA THR A 17 -0.82 -7.80 1.50
C THR A 17 -0.09 -7.27 0.28
N GLY A 18 1.24 -7.17 0.37
CA GLY A 18 2.13 -6.95 -0.76
C GLY A 18 3.23 -8.02 -0.82
N GLY A 19 3.78 -8.25 -2.00
CA GLY A 19 4.84 -9.25 -2.21
C GLY A 19 5.86 -8.84 -3.27
N GLU A 20 6.92 -9.66 -3.37
CA GLU A 20 7.99 -9.50 -4.37
C GLU A 20 7.52 -9.77 -5.81
N ASP A 21 6.34 -10.37 -6.00
CA ASP A 21 5.70 -10.49 -7.31
C ASP A 21 5.13 -9.18 -7.84
N GLY A 22 5.20 -8.12 -7.03
CA GLY A 22 4.65 -6.81 -7.35
C GLY A 22 3.13 -6.79 -7.38
N MET A 23 2.46 -7.75 -6.72
CA MET A 23 1.01 -7.79 -6.63
C MET A 23 0.52 -7.46 -5.23
N GLY A 24 -0.34 -6.44 -5.15
CA GLY A 24 -1.14 -6.18 -3.97
C GLY A 24 -2.35 -7.10 -3.95
N TRP A 25 -2.74 -7.61 -2.78
CA TRP A 25 -3.92 -8.46 -2.65
C TRP A 25 -4.80 -8.00 -1.51
N ILE A 26 -6.11 -8.02 -1.73
CA ILE A 26 -7.13 -7.94 -0.70
C ILE A 26 -7.60 -9.36 -0.39
N TRP A 27 -7.68 -9.67 0.90
CA TRP A 27 -8.06 -10.98 1.41
C TRP A 27 -9.34 -10.88 2.22
N ASP A 28 -10.20 -11.89 2.11
CA ASP A 28 -11.27 -12.13 3.09
C ASP A 28 -10.66 -12.89 4.27
N THR A 29 -10.64 -12.27 5.46
CA THR A 29 -10.00 -12.85 6.66
C THR A 29 -10.84 -13.95 7.30
N ALA A 30 -12.12 -14.09 6.94
CA ALA A 30 -12.98 -15.15 7.46
C ALA A 30 -12.76 -16.46 6.71
N THR A 31 -12.51 -16.39 5.40
CA THR A 31 -12.30 -17.56 4.54
C THR A 31 -10.81 -17.83 4.26
N GLY A 32 -9.95 -16.84 4.42
CA GLY A 32 -8.53 -16.90 4.06
C GLY A 32 -8.28 -16.88 2.55
N GLN A 33 -9.28 -16.50 1.74
CA GLN A 33 -9.17 -16.49 0.29
C GLN A 33 -8.89 -15.07 -0.24
N PRO A 34 -8.14 -14.96 -1.36
CA PRO A 34 -7.93 -13.68 -2.02
C PRO A 34 -9.27 -13.21 -2.61
N ALA A 35 -9.72 -12.04 -2.19
CA ALA A 35 -10.93 -11.41 -2.70
C ALA A 35 -10.66 -10.63 -3.99
N MET A 36 -9.47 -10.00 -4.09
CA MET A 36 -9.12 -9.14 -5.22
C MET A 36 -7.61 -8.94 -5.33
N ALA A 37 -7.10 -8.84 -6.56
CA ALA A 37 -5.76 -8.34 -6.84
C ALA A 37 -5.82 -6.83 -7.11
N LEU A 38 -4.87 -6.08 -6.57
CA LEU A 38 -4.67 -4.65 -6.84
C LEU A 38 -3.67 -4.52 -7.99
N PRO A 39 -4.11 -4.09 -9.19
CA PRO A 39 -3.25 -4.02 -10.36
C PRO A 39 -2.31 -2.81 -10.31
N ASP A 40 -1.35 -2.76 -11.24
CA ASP A 40 -0.58 -1.56 -11.60
C ASP A 40 0.57 -1.12 -10.67
N SER A 41 0.94 -1.89 -9.64
CA SER A 41 2.25 -1.71 -8.97
C SER A 41 3.38 -2.17 -9.89
N THR A 42 4.32 -1.28 -10.19
CA THR A 42 5.41 -1.53 -11.15
C THR A 42 6.70 -1.97 -10.45
N GLY A 43 6.63 -2.99 -9.60
CA GLY A 43 7.79 -3.55 -8.93
C GLY A 43 7.45 -4.27 -7.64
N ALA A 44 8.46 -4.85 -6.97
CA ALA A 44 8.25 -5.52 -5.70
C ALA A 44 7.62 -4.57 -4.67
N ILE A 45 6.55 -5.02 -4.00
CA ILE A 45 5.91 -4.23 -2.94
C ILE A 45 6.68 -4.51 -1.65
N TYR A 46 7.13 -3.46 -0.97
CA TYR A 46 7.85 -3.60 0.31
C TYR A 46 6.99 -3.24 1.51
N SER A 47 5.98 -2.38 1.30
CA SER A 47 5.10 -1.96 2.38
C SER A 47 3.67 -1.76 1.88
N VAL A 48 2.72 -2.07 2.74
CA VAL A 48 1.29 -1.77 2.56
C VAL A 48 0.74 -1.06 3.79
N ALA A 49 -0.29 -0.24 3.62
CA ALA A 49 -0.98 0.44 4.72
C ALA A 49 -2.48 0.60 4.42
N ALA A 50 -3.33 0.27 5.38
CA ALA A 50 -4.75 0.54 5.35
C ALA A 50 -5.09 1.88 6.01
N HIS A 51 -5.98 2.65 5.40
CA HIS A 51 -6.45 3.92 5.96
C HIS A 51 -7.45 3.66 7.07
N GLN A 52 -7.01 3.80 8.32
CA GLN A 52 -7.81 3.40 9.48
C GLN A 52 -8.98 4.37 9.77
N ALA A 53 -8.85 5.65 9.40
CA ALA A 53 -9.94 6.63 9.55
C ALA A 53 -10.86 6.72 8.34
N ASP A 54 -10.32 6.45 7.15
CA ASP A 54 -11.07 6.35 5.92
C ASP A 54 -10.93 4.93 5.37
N THR A 55 -11.73 4.02 5.96
CA THR A 55 -11.73 2.59 5.64
C THR A 55 -12.05 2.26 4.18
N GLU A 56 -12.15 3.24 3.29
CA GLU A 56 -12.33 3.11 1.85
C GLU A 56 -11.01 2.90 1.09
N PHE A 57 -9.87 3.30 1.68
CA PHE A 57 -8.59 3.34 0.98
C PHE A 57 -7.51 2.41 1.54
N VAL A 58 -6.64 1.96 0.63
CA VAL A 58 -5.41 1.24 0.94
C VAL A 58 -4.28 1.78 0.08
N THR A 59 -3.06 1.78 0.61
CA THR A 59 -1.87 2.25 -0.09
C THR A 59 -0.81 1.16 -0.13
N ILE A 60 -0.15 1.01 -1.27
CA ILE A 60 1.01 0.12 -1.46
C ILE A 60 2.19 0.92 -2.00
N GLY A 61 3.41 0.47 -1.69
CA GLY A 61 4.64 1.10 -2.17
C GLY A 61 5.82 0.16 -2.09
N GLY A 62 6.80 0.38 -2.95
CA GLY A 62 7.93 -0.53 -3.06
C GLY A 62 9.03 -0.06 -4.00
N GLU A 63 9.47 -0.95 -4.87
CA GLU A 63 10.69 -0.82 -5.67
C GLU A 63 10.70 0.36 -6.65
N ASP A 64 9.56 0.70 -7.24
CA ASP A 64 9.44 1.80 -8.20
C ASP A 64 9.45 3.20 -7.57
N GLY A 65 9.49 3.27 -6.24
CA GLY A 65 9.49 4.52 -5.50
C GLY A 65 8.17 5.27 -5.52
N LYS A 66 7.09 4.66 -6.03
CA LYS A 66 5.76 5.27 -6.14
C LYS A 66 4.83 4.68 -5.10
N ALA A 67 3.96 5.52 -4.56
CA ALA A 67 2.90 5.08 -3.67
C ALA A 67 1.57 5.06 -4.41
N TYR A 68 0.93 3.88 -4.49
CA TYR A 68 -0.33 3.70 -5.18
C TYR A 68 -1.45 3.56 -4.17
N THR A 69 -2.48 4.40 -4.27
CA THR A 69 -3.64 4.36 -3.38
C THR A 69 -4.87 3.89 -4.14
N TYR A 70 -5.54 2.86 -3.63
CA TYR A 70 -6.68 2.21 -4.25
C TYR A 70 -7.93 2.32 -3.38
N PHE A 71 -9.09 2.33 -4.04
CA PHE A 71 -10.36 1.98 -3.44
C PHE A 71 -10.39 0.45 -3.26
N TRP A 72 -10.24 -0.05 -2.03
CA TRP A 72 -10.04 -1.51 -1.83
C TRP A 72 -11.24 -2.36 -2.24
N ARG A 73 -12.46 -1.80 -2.22
CA ARG A 73 -13.70 -2.50 -2.59
C ARG A 73 -13.84 -2.74 -4.08
N THR A 74 -13.24 -1.89 -4.89
CA THR A 74 -13.40 -1.90 -6.36
C THR A 74 -12.09 -2.23 -7.07
N GLY A 75 -10.96 -2.05 -6.41
CA GLY A 75 -9.63 -2.18 -7.00
C GLY A 75 -9.23 -1.00 -7.87
N PHE A 76 -10.04 0.06 -7.92
CA PHE A 76 -9.72 1.24 -8.72
C PHE A 76 -8.60 2.05 -8.07
N LEU A 77 -7.59 2.40 -8.88
CA LEU A 77 -6.55 3.33 -8.50
C LEU A 77 -7.15 4.73 -8.33
N LYS A 78 -7.05 5.29 -7.12
CA LYS A 78 -7.46 6.66 -6.79
C LYS A 78 -6.38 7.65 -7.18
N ASN A 79 -5.14 7.36 -6.76
CA ASN A 79 -4.02 8.27 -6.91
C ASN A 79 -2.69 7.51 -6.92
N THR A 80 -1.72 8.08 -7.62
CA THR A 80 -0.31 7.72 -7.53
C THR A 80 0.46 8.90 -6.98
N ALA A 81 1.09 8.72 -5.82
CA ALA A 81 2.07 9.66 -5.31
C ALA A 81 3.42 9.30 -5.94
N ASP A 82 3.84 10.14 -6.89
CA ASP A 82 5.15 10.08 -7.52
C ASP A 82 5.98 11.20 -6.91
N PRO A 83 7.01 10.91 -6.10
CA PRO A 83 7.90 11.96 -5.62
C PRO A 83 8.54 12.64 -6.83
N GLU A 84 8.35 13.96 -6.97
CA GLU A 84 8.87 14.76 -8.10
C GLU A 84 10.40 14.63 -8.32
N ASP A 85 11.09 14.09 -7.32
CA ASP A 85 12.50 13.77 -7.34
C ASP A 85 12.72 12.31 -7.74
N GLU A 86 13.19 12.10 -8.99
CA GLU A 86 13.56 10.78 -9.54
C GLU A 86 14.61 10.03 -8.68
N THR A 87 15.27 10.70 -7.72
CA THR A 87 16.23 10.06 -6.81
C THR A 87 15.60 9.44 -5.55
N ALA A 88 14.28 9.57 -5.35
CA ALA A 88 13.58 9.08 -4.15
C ALA A 88 13.86 7.59 -3.85
N GLY A 89 14.09 6.78 -4.89
CA GLY A 89 14.37 5.36 -4.74
C GLY A 89 13.21 4.59 -4.10
N PRO A 90 13.43 3.34 -3.68
CA PRO A 90 12.36 2.50 -3.18
C PRO A 90 11.70 3.03 -1.90
N ILE A 91 10.39 2.85 -1.80
CA ILE A 91 9.61 3.03 -0.57
C ILE A 91 9.76 1.76 0.26
N TYR A 92 10.31 1.87 1.47
CA TYR A 92 10.47 0.73 2.37
C TYR A 92 9.41 0.66 3.46
N SER A 93 8.82 1.80 3.82
CA SER A 93 7.84 1.87 4.91
C SER A 93 6.74 2.85 4.57
N LEU A 94 5.52 2.40 4.81
CA LEU A 94 4.29 3.19 4.78
C LEU A 94 3.64 3.15 6.16
N VAL A 95 3.04 4.26 6.57
CA VAL A 95 2.19 4.33 7.77
C VAL A 95 0.93 5.09 7.41
N GLY A 96 -0.24 4.47 7.63
CA GLY A 96 -1.53 5.14 7.54
C GLY A 96 -1.86 5.84 8.86
N PHE A 97 -2.27 7.12 8.80
CA PHE A 97 -2.67 7.88 9.99
C PHE A 97 -4.19 8.19 10.00
N GLN A 98 -4.75 8.50 11.17
CA GLN A 98 -6.20 8.63 11.36
C GLN A 98 -6.79 10.02 11.10
N GLU A 99 -6.01 11.05 10.74
CA GLU A 99 -6.59 12.37 10.39
C GLU A 99 -5.80 13.10 9.29
N TRP A 100 -6.45 14.12 8.73
CA TRP A 100 -6.40 14.66 7.36
C TRP A 100 -5.06 15.02 6.68
N HIS A 101 -3.90 14.83 7.27
CA HIS A 101 -2.64 15.11 6.58
C HIS A 101 -1.56 14.19 7.13
N LEU A 102 -1.10 13.24 6.30
CA LEU A 102 0.30 12.78 6.16
C LEU A 102 0.44 11.27 5.88
N PHE A 103 1.21 10.96 4.84
CA PHE A 103 1.78 9.63 4.60
C PHE A 103 3.25 9.68 4.94
N GLY A 104 3.69 9.05 6.03
CA GLY A 104 5.14 8.90 6.25
C GLY A 104 5.70 7.90 5.24
N LEU A 105 6.34 8.39 4.18
CA LEU A 105 7.07 7.58 3.22
C LEU A 105 8.53 7.49 3.64
N GLY A 106 8.96 6.31 4.11
CA GLY A 106 10.37 6.05 4.39
C GLY A 106 11.10 5.60 3.14
N PHE A 107 11.99 6.44 2.63
CA PHE A 107 12.80 6.16 1.45
C PHE A 107 14.21 5.67 1.82
N LYS A 108 14.89 5.02 0.85
CA LYS A 108 16.29 4.55 1.00
C LYS A 108 17.26 5.68 1.35
N ASP A 109 16.95 6.90 0.92
CA ASP A 109 17.74 8.11 1.15
C ASP A 109 17.73 8.57 2.62
N GLY A 110 16.95 7.92 3.49
CA GLY A 110 16.83 8.22 4.91
C GLY A 110 15.84 9.34 5.23
N TYR A 111 15.14 9.88 4.23
CA TYR A 111 14.14 10.92 4.43
C TYR A 111 12.75 10.32 4.62
N VAL A 112 12.01 10.90 5.56
CA VAL A 112 10.56 10.71 5.68
C VAL A 112 9.91 11.87 4.95
N ARG A 113 9.17 11.59 3.87
CA ARG A 113 8.34 12.58 3.20
C ARG A 113 6.92 12.43 3.68
N ILE A 114 6.18 13.54 3.74
CA ILE A 114 4.90 13.63 4.42
C ILE A 114 3.87 14.44 3.64
#